data_AF-A0AAE7TKR5-F1
#
_entry.id   AF-A0AAE7TKR5-F1
#
_cell.length_a   1.000
_cell.length_b   1.000
_cell.length_c   1.000
_cell.angle_alpha   90.00
_cell.angle_beta   90.00
_cell.angle_gamma   90.00
#
_symmetry.space_group_name_H-M   'P 1'
#
loop_
_entity.id
_entity.type
_entity.pdbx_description
1 polymer ?
#
loop_
_entity_poly.entity_id
_entity_poly.type
_entity_poly.pdbx_seq_one_letter_code
_entity_poly.pdbx_strand_id
1 'polypeptide(L)'
;MPTLVEGTQRLLHAWQLALLRFAVTRDEPDRLNVAALAAELDHLGGRRHADDSLHFFRRTSSQLCAAIGGQHQNADAILDGFCKQIEEPRLRLAFAAAIGMTHSDPAPSQLRPKRNPDLFRGLPARRSASL
;
A
#
# COMPACT_ATOMS: atom_id res chain seq x y z
N MET A 1 -15.96 22.92 10.59
CA MET A 1 -15.51 22.94 9.19
C MET A 1 -14.05 22.54 9.18
N PRO A 2 -13.68 21.37 8.63
CA PRO A 2 -12.27 20.97 8.55
C PRO A 2 -11.49 22.06 7.81
N THR A 3 -10.27 22.32 8.26
CA THR A 3 -9.41 23.34 7.63
C THR A 3 -8.99 22.86 6.24
N LEU A 4 -8.65 23.78 5.33
CA LEU A 4 -8.18 23.44 3.97
C LEU A 4 -7.03 22.42 4.01
N VAL A 5 -6.15 22.52 5.02
CA VAL A 5 -5.01 21.61 5.23
C VAL A 5 -5.47 20.19 5.59
N GLU A 6 -6.45 20.08 6.50
CA GLU A 6 -7.01 18.79 6.92
C GLU A 6 -7.76 18.09 5.77
N GLY A 7 -8.43 18.86 4.91
CA GLY A 7 -9.04 18.36 3.68
C GLY A 7 -8.03 17.81 2.69
N THR A 8 -6.94 18.54 2.43
CA THR A 8 -5.85 18.10 1.54
C THR A 8 -5.16 16.86 2.07
N GLN A 9 -4.87 16.78 3.38
CA GLN A 9 -4.25 15.60 3.99
C GLN A 9 -5.13 14.36 3.87
N ARG A 10 -6.45 14.51 4.08
CA ARG A 10 -7.41 13.42 3.90
C ARG A 10 -7.47 12.95 2.45
N LEU A 11 -7.45 13.88 1.49
CA LEU A 11 -7.48 13.55 0.08
C LEU A 11 -6.19 12.85 -0.38
N LEU A 12 -5.04 13.30 0.12
CA LEU A 12 -3.74 12.65 -0.12
C LEU A 12 -3.73 11.23 0.42
N HIS A 13 -4.28 11.02 1.63
CA HIS A 13 -4.42 9.69 2.22
C HIS A 13 -5.37 8.79 1.42
N ALA A 14 -6.51 9.33 0.98
CA ALA A 14 -7.44 8.62 0.11
C ALA A 14 -6.81 8.21 -1.23
N TRP A 15 -5.99 9.09 -1.82
CA TRP A 15 -5.24 8.79 -3.04
C TRP A 15 -4.21 7.68 -2.84
N GLN A 16 -3.45 7.68 -1.74
CA GLN A 16 -2.51 6.60 -1.42
C GLN A 16 -3.24 5.26 -1.18
N LEU A 17 -4.40 5.27 -0.51
CA LEU A 17 -5.23 4.08 -0.33
C LEU A 17 -5.82 3.57 -1.64
N ALA A 18 -6.21 4.46 -2.56
CA ALA A 18 -6.68 4.07 -3.89
C ALA A 18 -5.55 3.40 -4.71
N LEU A 19 -4.32 3.93 -4.62
CA LEU A 19 -3.15 3.31 -5.22
C LEU A 19 -2.88 1.91 -4.64
N LEU A 20 -2.97 1.75 -3.32
CA LEU A 20 -2.86 0.44 -2.67
C LEU A 20 -3.94 -0.52 -3.19
N ARG A 21 -5.20 -0.07 -3.26
CA ARG A 21 -6.31 -0.88 -3.74
C ARG A 21 -6.06 -1.35 -5.18
N PHE A 22 -5.67 -0.44 -6.07
CA PHE A 22 -5.30 -0.80 -7.45
C PHE A 22 -4.11 -1.76 -7.51
N ALA A 23 -3.09 -1.59 -6.67
CA ALA A 23 -1.96 -2.53 -6.61
C ALA A 23 -2.38 -3.96 -6.26
N VAL A 24 -3.39 -4.10 -5.38
CA VAL A 24 -3.95 -5.39 -4.96
C VAL A 24 -4.88 -5.99 -6.02
N THR A 25 -5.80 -5.21 -6.58
CA THR A 25 -6.84 -5.72 -7.48
C THR A 25 -6.41 -5.81 -8.93
N ARG A 26 -5.60 -4.84 -9.39
CA ARG A 26 -5.26 -4.59 -10.80
C ARG A 26 -6.47 -4.34 -11.69
N ASP A 27 -7.59 -3.95 -11.10
CA ASP A 27 -8.84 -3.69 -11.81
C ASP A 27 -8.87 -2.27 -12.40
N GLU A 28 -9.33 -2.14 -13.64
CA GLU A 28 -9.50 -0.84 -14.32
C GLU A 28 -10.39 0.18 -13.56
N PRO A 29 -11.51 -0.18 -12.90
CA PRO A 29 -12.25 0.78 -12.07
C PRO A 29 -11.40 1.39 -10.94
N ASP A 30 -10.49 0.62 -10.34
CA ASP A 30 -9.60 1.13 -9.29
C ASP A 30 -8.55 2.08 -9.87
N ARG A 31 -8.07 1.81 -11.09
CA ARG A 31 -7.20 2.74 -11.83
C ARG A 31 -7.89 4.07 -12.15
N LEU A 32 -9.16 4.02 -12.57
CA LEU A 32 -9.96 5.23 -12.83
C LEU A 32 -10.19 6.03 -11.53
N ASN A 33 -10.43 5.35 -10.42
CA ASN A 33 -10.58 5.99 -9.11
C ASN A 33 -9.28 6.71 -8.67
N VAL A 34 -8.11 6.09 -8.89
CA VAL A 34 -6.81 6.75 -8.67
C VAL A 34 -6.69 8.03 -9.51
N ALA A 35 -7.06 7.97 -10.79
CA ALA A 35 -6.99 9.13 -11.69
C ALA A 35 -7.94 10.26 -11.27
N ALA A 36 -9.14 9.94 -10.77
CA ALA A 36 -10.10 10.91 -10.27
C ALA A 36 -9.56 11.65 -9.03
N LEU A 37 -9.07 10.92 -8.03
CA LEU A 37 -8.47 11.51 -6.82
C LEU A 37 -7.23 12.35 -7.13
N ALA A 38 -6.42 11.92 -8.11
CA ALA A 38 -5.28 12.69 -8.58
C ALA A 38 -5.67 14.03 -9.20
N ALA A 39 -6.76 14.06 -9.99
CA ALA A 39 -7.28 15.30 -10.55
C ALA A 39 -7.77 16.25 -9.44
N GLU A 40 -8.46 15.74 -8.42
CA GLU A 40 -8.88 16.55 -7.27
C GLU A 40 -7.69 17.15 -6.51
N LEU A 41 -6.63 16.38 -6.29
CA LEU A 41 -5.41 16.86 -5.64
C LEU A 41 -4.71 17.97 -6.45
N ASP A 42 -4.60 17.77 -7.76
CA ASP A 42 -4.05 18.77 -8.68
C ASP A 42 -4.88 20.07 -8.66
N HIS A 43 -6.21 19.98 -8.59
CA HIS A 43 -7.10 21.15 -8.45
C HIS A 43 -6.89 21.92 -7.14
N LEU A 44 -6.61 21.23 -6.03
CA LEU A 44 -6.31 21.87 -4.74
C LEU A 44 -4.92 22.52 -4.71
N GLY A 45 -3.96 21.99 -5.47
CA GLY A 45 -2.60 22.54 -5.60
C GLY A 45 -2.49 23.82 -6.43
N GLY A 46 -3.44 24.07 -7.34
CA GLY A 46 -3.42 25.15 -8.33
C GLY A 46 -3.53 26.59 -7.81
N ARG A 47 -3.69 26.83 -6.49
CA ARG A 47 -3.72 28.20 -5.94
C ARG A 47 -2.33 28.79 -5.62
N ARG A 48 -1.24 28.03 -5.70
CA ARG A 48 0.11 28.51 -5.29
C ARG A 48 1.22 28.49 -6.35
N HIS A 49 1.09 27.76 -7.45
CA HIS A 49 2.09 27.75 -8.53
C HIS A 49 1.44 27.40 -9.88
N ALA A 50 1.55 28.29 -10.85
CA ALA A 50 0.61 28.39 -11.96
C ALA A 50 0.99 27.63 -13.25
N ASP A 51 1.99 26.73 -13.26
CA ASP A 51 2.33 26.02 -14.51
C ASP A 51 2.68 24.53 -14.32
N ASP A 52 3.58 24.17 -13.41
CA ASP A 52 4.00 22.75 -13.25
C ASP A 52 3.22 21.95 -12.20
N SER A 53 2.55 22.63 -11.26
CA SER A 53 1.82 21.99 -10.16
C SER A 53 0.45 21.44 -10.59
N LEU A 54 -0.02 21.81 -11.78
CA LEU A 54 -1.41 21.55 -12.20
C LEU A 54 -1.66 20.10 -12.59
N HIS A 55 -0.61 19.29 -12.79
CA HIS A 55 -0.74 17.90 -13.27
C HIS A 55 0.22 16.93 -12.55
N PHE A 56 0.79 17.31 -11.41
CA PHE A 56 1.77 16.47 -10.71
C PHE A 56 1.16 15.13 -10.31
N PHE A 57 0.00 15.14 -9.63
CA PHE A 57 -0.64 13.93 -9.17
C PHE A 57 -1.14 13.09 -10.33
N ARG A 58 -1.68 13.70 -11.40
CA ARG A 58 -2.06 12.98 -12.62
C ARG A 58 -0.88 12.29 -13.29
N ARG A 59 0.26 12.99 -13.43
CA ARG A 59 1.48 12.42 -14.04
C ARG A 59 2.03 11.28 -13.19
N THR A 60 2.19 11.50 -11.89
CA THR A 60 2.69 10.52 -10.94
C THR A 60 1.77 9.30 -10.88
N SER A 61 0.46 9.50 -10.83
CA SER A 61 -0.52 8.40 -10.82
C SER A 61 -0.48 7.58 -12.09
N SER A 62 -0.34 8.21 -13.26
CA SER A 62 -0.21 7.49 -14.53
C SER A 62 1.05 6.64 -14.56
N GLN A 63 2.18 7.16 -14.08
CA GLN A 63 3.45 6.43 -14.01
C GLN A 63 3.36 5.26 -13.03
N LEU A 64 2.78 5.47 -11.84
CA LEU A 64 2.59 4.42 -10.85
C LEU A 64 1.64 3.33 -11.35
N CYS A 65 0.53 3.68 -11.98
CA CYS A 65 -0.40 2.70 -12.52
C CYS A 65 0.26 1.86 -13.63
N ALA A 66 1.04 2.49 -14.51
CA ALA A 66 1.80 1.78 -15.54
C ALA A 66 2.89 0.86 -14.94
N ALA A 67 3.58 1.31 -13.89
CA ALA A 67 4.57 0.52 -13.17
C ALA A 67 3.94 -0.70 -12.47
N ILE A 68 2.82 -0.51 -11.76
CA ILE A 68 2.03 -1.59 -11.15
C ILE A 68 1.55 -2.59 -12.21
N GLY A 69 1.14 -2.09 -13.39
CA GLY A 69 0.74 -2.91 -14.52
C GLY A 69 1.89 -3.61 -15.27
N GLY A 70 3.15 -3.44 -14.86
CA GLY A 70 4.32 -4.05 -15.51
C GLY A 70 4.68 -3.45 -16.87
N GLN A 71 4.16 -2.27 -17.22
CA GLN A 71 4.32 -1.64 -18.53
C GLN A 71 5.58 -0.76 -18.64
N HIS A 72 6.40 -0.69 -17.58
CA HIS A 72 7.53 0.23 -17.50
C HIS A 72 8.84 -0.51 -17.23
N GLN A 73 9.89 -0.24 -18.01
CA GLN A 73 11.21 -0.89 -17.86
C GLN A 73 11.86 -0.61 -16.49
N ASN A 74 11.53 0.55 -15.90
CA ASN A 74 12.00 0.98 -14.58
C ASN A 74 10.90 0.88 -13.51
N ALA A 75 9.92 -0.04 -13.66
CA ALA A 75 8.80 -0.17 -12.75
C ALA A 75 9.26 -0.30 -11.29
N ASP A 76 10.30 -1.09 -11.03
CA ASP A 76 10.78 -1.30 -9.68
C ASP A 76 11.31 -0.02 -9.03
N ALA A 77 12.19 0.72 -9.71
CA ALA A 77 12.73 1.96 -9.18
C ALA A 77 11.64 3.02 -8.91
N ILE A 78 10.61 3.08 -9.75
CA ILE A 78 9.48 3.99 -9.57
C ILE A 78 8.68 3.61 -8.31
N LEU A 79 8.36 2.33 -8.14
CA LEU A 79 7.56 1.85 -7.02
C LEU A 79 8.31 1.91 -5.69
N ASP A 80 9.60 1.57 -5.67
CA ASP A 80 10.47 1.73 -4.49
C ASP A 80 10.59 3.21 -4.07
N GLY A 81 10.79 4.10 -5.05
CA GLY A 81 10.82 5.54 -4.82
C GLY A 81 9.53 6.05 -4.17
N PHE A 82 8.37 5.58 -4.65
CA PHE A 82 7.08 5.94 -4.06
C PHE A 82 6.87 5.34 -2.67
N CYS A 83 7.21 4.07 -2.45
CA CYS A 83 7.19 3.42 -1.13
C CYS A 83 7.92 4.25 -0.07
N LYS A 84 9.10 4.81 -0.41
CA LYS A 84 9.90 5.63 0.51
C LYS A 84 9.24 6.96 0.87
N GLN A 85 8.33 7.47 0.03
CA GLN A 85 7.59 8.72 0.25
C GLN A 85 6.33 8.52 1.11
N ILE A 86 5.87 7.29 1.33
CA ILE A 86 4.72 7.02 2.19
C ILE A 86 5.13 7.17 3.66
N GLU A 87 4.62 8.21 4.32
CA GLU A 87 4.90 8.50 5.73
C GLU A 87 4.27 7.46 6.68
N GLU A 88 3.05 6.99 6.37
CA GLU A 88 2.35 6.03 7.23
C GLU A 88 2.99 4.63 7.13
N PRO A 89 3.58 4.09 8.22
CA PRO A 89 4.34 2.84 8.14
C PRO A 89 3.51 1.64 7.70
N ARG A 90 2.23 1.58 8.12
CA ARG A 90 1.32 0.47 7.78
C ARG A 90 0.96 0.49 6.30
N LEU A 91 0.67 1.66 5.77
CA LEU A 91 0.36 1.84 4.36
C LEU A 91 1.56 1.50 3.48
N ARG A 92 2.75 1.95 3.87
CA ARG A 92 4.00 1.61 3.18
C ARG A 92 4.24 0.10 3.12
N LEU A 93 4.08 -0.60 4.25
CA LEU A 93 4.25 -2.05 4.30
C LEU A 93 3.21 -2.79 3.45
N ALA A 94 1.94 -2.37 3.52
CA ALA A 94 0.87 -2.95 2.72
C ALA A 94 1.12 -2.75 1.22
N PHE A 95 1.57 -1.55 0.83
CA PHE A 95 1.87 -1.22 -0.55
C PHE A 95 3.05 -2.05 -1.06
N ALA A 96 4.16 -2.10 -0.33
CA ALA A 96 5.32 -2.92 -0.65
C ALA A 96 4.97 -4.41 -0.81
N ALA A 97 4.08 -4.93 0.04
CA ALA A 97 3.58 -6.30 -0.07
C ALA A 97 2.73 -6.50 -1.34
N ALA A 98 1.84 -5.57 -1.66
CA ALA A 98 0.96 -5.66 -2.83
C ALA A 98 1.74 -5.68 -4.16
N ILE A 99 2.85 -4.94 -4.23
CA ILE A 99 3.70 -4.87 -5.43
C ILE A 99 4.79 -5.94 -5.46
N GLY A 100 4.86 -6.84 -4.47
CA GLY A 100 5.86 -7.91 -4.40
C GLY A 100 7.28 -7.43 -4.03
N MET A 101 7.41 -6.20 -3.52
CA MET A 101 8.67 -5.59 -3.08
C MET A 101 8.95 -5.81 -1.61
N THR A 102 8.44 -6.90 -1.01
CA THR A 102 8.91 -7.29 0.32
C THR A 102 10.41 -7.53 0.20
N HIS A 103 11.20 -6.52 0.58
CA HIS A 103 12.58 -6.69 0.95
C HIS A 103 12.63 -7.96 1.79
N SER A 104 13.57 -8.82 1.46
CA SER A 104 13.88 -10.07 2.17
C SER A 104 14.31 -9.80 3.61
N ASP A 105 13.47 -9.16 4.40
CA ASP A 105 13.50 -9.24 5.83
C ASP A 105 12.23 -10.03 6.19
N PRO A 106 12.28 -11.38 6.16
CA PRO A 106 11.23 -12.13 6.80
C PRO A 106 11.18 -11.57 8.21
N ALA A 107 10.07 -10.91 8.58
CA ALA A 107 9.82 -10.43 9.93
C ALA A 107 10.47 -11.43 10.89
N PRO A 108 11.39 -11.03 11.79
CA PRO A 108 12.12 -11.98 12.62
C PRO A 108 11.05 -12.81 13.26
N SER A 109 10.99 -14.08 12.84
CA SER A 109 9.88 -14.97 13.14
C SER A 109 9.69 -14.86 14.63
N GLN A 110 8.67 -14.13 15.08
CA GLN A 110 8.49 -13.86 16.50
C GLN A 110 8.21 -15.23 17.08
N LEU A 111 9.29 -15.77 17.65
CA LEU A 111 9.47 -17.03 18.34
C LEU A 111 8.36 -18.03 18.03
N ARG A 112 8.67 -19.04 17.19
CA ARG A 112 7.96 -20.33 17.34
C ARG A 112 7.96 -20.62 18.84
N PRO A 113 6.80 -20.66 19.52
CA PRO A 113 6.78 -21.00 20.92
C PRO A 113 7.45 -22.36 21.02
N LYS A 114 8.52 -22.46 21.82
CA LYS A 114 9.22 -23.71 22.07
C LYS A 114 8.14 -24.73 22.40
N ARG A 115 7.93 -25.70 21.51
CA ARG A 115 6.87 -26.69 21.58
C ARG A 115 7.13 -27.49 22.85
N ASN A 116 6.53 -27.06 23.96
CA ASN A 116 6.79 -27.66 25.25
C ASN A 116 6.02 -28.99 25.27
N PRO A 117 6.70 -30.14 25.22
CA PRO A 117 6.03 -31.44 25.19
C PRO A 117 5.24 -31.70 26.49
N ASP A 118 5.51 -30.93 27.54
CA ASP A 118 4.84 -31.04 28.83
C ASP A 118 3.54 -30.23 28.92
N LEU A 119 3.10 -29.53 27.87
CA LEU A 119 1.82 -28.78 27.87
C LEU A 119 0.60 -29.66 28.18
N PHE A 120 0.71 -30.96 27.91
CA PHE A 120 -0.36 -31.94 28.16
C PHE A 120 -0.02 -32.90 29.31
N ARG A 121 1.02 -32.62 30.10
CA ARG A 121 1.42 -33.45 31.24
C ARG A 121 0.32 -33.35 32.31
N GLY A 122 -0.43 -34.44 32.50
CA GLY A 122 -1.56 -34.52 33.44
C GLY A 122 -2.94 -34.55 32.80
N LEU A 123 -3.05 -34.38 31.47
CA LEU A 123 -4.30 -34.65 30.77
C LEU A 123 -4.40 -36.14 30.41
N PRO A 124 -5.55 -36.80 30.63
CA PRO A 124 -5.72 -38.18 30.24
C PRO A 124 -5.55 -38.29 28.72
N ALA A 125 -4.64 -39.15 28.28
CA ALA A 125 -4.42 -39.41 26.86
C ALA A 125 -5.75 -39.80 26.20
N ARG A 126 -6.12 -39.14 25.10
CA ARG A 126 -7.29 -39.55 24.31
C ARG A 126 -7.02 -40.97 23.84
N ARG A 127 -7.85 -41.92 24.31
CA ARG A 127 -7.85 -43.30 23.82
C ARG A 127 -8.02 -43.24 22.31
N SER A 128 -7.05 -43.77 21.57
CA SER A 128 -7.19 -44.07 20.16
C SER A 128 -8.36 -45.05 20.03
N ALA A 129 -9.46 -44.60 19.43
CA ALA A 129 -10.50 -45.50 18.96
C ALA A 129 -9.89 -46.27 17.78
N SER A 130 -9.61 -47.56 17.99
CA SER A 130 -9.31 -48.47 16.90
C SER A 130 -10.58 -48.67 16.07
N LEU A 131 -10.47 -48.50 14.76
CA LEU A 131 -11.42 -49.00 13.76
C LEU A 131 -11.23 -50.50 13.58
#